data_AF-A0A843KY98-F1
#
_entry.id   AF-A0A843KY98-F1
#
_cell.length_a   1.000
_cell.length_b   1.000
_cell.length_c   1.000
_cell.angle_alpha   90.00
_cell.angle_beta   90.00
_cell.angle_gamma   90.00
#
_symmetry.space_group_name_H-M   'P 1'
#
loop_
_entity.id
_entity.type
_entity.pdbx_description
1 polymer ?
#
loop_
_entity_poly.entity_id
_entity_poly.type
_entity_poly.pdbx_seq_one_letter_code
_entity_poly.pdbx_strand_id
1 'polypeptide(L)'
;MKKKGISSVISVVLIIFVTIILIGLLAAFVFPLVRDSIVFSGLASSMDITEAVYDSSISSPSLFISLKRNSEEVNLSGLKFVVAIQGNSVPYEIRSNLPGIGEERAYQLTDISSKPDYVEVYAIARKGNLEKILPLSDKQDVTVGQWGVGANAVDGELPPLFISLPSGSSPIA
;
A
#
# COMPACT_ATOMS: atom_id res chain seq x y z
N MET A 1 -55.85 38.49 -28.66
CA MET A 1 -55.14 37.49 -27.83
C MET A 1 -53.64 37.62 -28.04
N LYS A 2 -52.91 38.24 -27.12
CA LYS A 2 -51.45 38.42 -27.19
C LYS A 2 -50.84 38.17 -25.81
N LYS A 3 -50.34 36.96 -25.56
CA LYS A 3 -49.58 36.59 -24.35
C LYS A 3 -48.66 35.41 -24.64
N LYS A 4 -47.59 35.54 -25.45
CA LYS A 4 -46.62 34.44 -25.66
C LYS A 4 -45.19 34.92 -26.02
N GLY A 5 -44.63 35.88 -25.28
CA GLY A 5 -43.23 36.33 -25.49
C GLY A 5 -42.28 36.07 -24.32
N ILE A 6 -42.76 36.21 -23.08
CA ILE A 6 -41.93 36.19 -21.86
C ILE A 6 -41.43 34.78 -21.49
N SER A 7 -42.17 33.72 -21.86
CA SER A 7 -41.81 32.35 -21.51
C SER A 7 -40.52 31.86 -22.16
N SER A 8 -40.19 32.32 -23.37
CA SER A 8 -39.03 31.82 -24.09
C SER A 8 -37.72 32.31 -23.48
N VAL A 9 -37.69 33.56 -23.02
CA VAL A 9 -36.50 34.17 -22.43
C VAL A 9 -36.18 33.50 -21.10
N ILE A 10 -37.20 33.26 -20.28
CA ILE A 10 -37.05 32.61 -18.97
C ILE A 10 -36.51 31.18 -19.12
N SER A 11 -37.01 30.42 -20.09
CA SER A 11 -36.50 29.07 -20.36
C SER A 11 -35.03 29.04 -20.75
N VAL A 12 -34.59 29.99 -21.60
CA VAL A 12 -33.18 30.07 -22.01
C VAL A 12 -32.29 30.41 -20.81
N VAL A 13 -32.69 31.38 -19.97
CA VAL A 13 -31.94 31.74 -18.77
C VAL A 13 -31.86 30.58 -17.78
N LEU A 14 -32.96 29.83 -17.60
CA LEU A 14 -33.00 28.65 -16.73
C LEU A 14 -32.02 27.58 -17.22
N ILE A 15 -32.01 27.30 -18.52
CA ILE A 15 -31.09 26.31 -19.11
C ILE A 15 -29.65 26.73 -18.83
N ILE A 16 -29.29 27.99 -19.10
CA ILE A 16 -27.92 28.49 -18.87
C ILE A 16 -27.50 28.32 -17.40
N PHE A 17 -28.39 28.62 -16.45
CA PHE A 17 -28.11 28.44 -15.02
C PHE A 17 -27.81 26.98 -14.67
N VAL A 18 -28.65 26.05 -15.15
CA VAL A 18 -28.45 24.62 -14.89
C VAL A 18 -27.14 24.13 -15.50
N THR A 19 -26.79 24.57 -16.72
CA THR A 19 -25.54 24.17 -17.37
C THR A 19 -24.31 24.63 -16.59
N ILE A 20 -24.32 25.88 -16.09
CA ILE A 20 -23.21 26.41 -15.28
C ILE A 20 -23.05 25.62 -13.98
N ILE A 21 -24.16 25.31 -13.30
CA ILE A 21 -24.14 24.48 -12.09
C ILE A 21 -23.57 23.08 -12.40
N LEU A 22 -23.99 22.48 -13.52
CA LEU A 22 -23.52 21.16 -13.92
C LEU A 22 -22.01 21.15 -14.19
N ILE A 23 -21.51 22.14 -14.93
CA ILE A 23 -20.07 22.29 -15.21
C ILE A 23 -19.30 22.54 -13.91
N GLY A 24 -19.84 23.36 -13.00
CA GLY A 24 -19.25 23.64 -11.70
C GLY A 24 -19.12 22.39 -10.83
N LEU A 25 -20.17 21.57 -10.76
CA LEU A 25 -20.12 20.28 -10.08
C LEU A 25 -19.11 19.34 -10.72
N LEU A 26 -19.11 19.22 -12.05
CA LEU A 26 -18.18 18.36 -12.77
C LEU A 26 -16.73 18.77 -12.51
N ALA A 27 -16.43 20.07 -12.53
CA ALA A 27 -15.11 20.57 -12.16
C ALA A 27 -14.77 20.27 -10.69
N ALA A 28 -15.70 20.46 -9.76
CA ALA A 28 -15.47 20.20 -8.34
C ALA A 28 -15.13 18.72 -8.05
N PHE A 29 -15.66 17.77 -8.81
CA PHE A 29 -15.37 16.34 -8.66
C PHE A 29 -14.18 15.87 -9.50
N VAL A 30 -13.99 16.38 -10.72
CA VAL A 30 -12.93 15.91 -11.63
C VAL A 30 -11.57 16.50 -11.27
N PHE A 31 -11.49 17.78 -10.88
CA PHE A 31 -10.22 18.42 -10.50
C PHE A 31 -9.47 17.72 -9.36
N PRO A 32 -10.09 17.34 -8.23
CA PRO A 32 -9.37 16.65 -7.16
C PRO A 32 -8.82 15.29 -7.64
N LEU A 33 -9.61 14.51 -8.40
CA LEU A 33 -9.17 13.21 -8.93
C LEU A 33 -7.93 13.34 -9.83
N VAL A 34 -7.90 14.34 -10.71
CA VAL A 34 -6.74 14.59 -11.59
C VAL A 34 -5.54 15.08 -10.77
N ARG A 35 -5.74 16.00 -9.81
CA ARG A 35 -4.63 16.48 -8.96
C ARG A 35 -4.00 15.36 -8.15
N ASP A 36 -4.81 14.48 -7.55
CA ASP A 36 -4.30 13.37 -6.75
C ASP A 36 -3.47 12.40 -7.60
N SER A 37 -3.92 12.12 -8.83
CA SER A 37 -3.14 11.27 -9.75
C SER A 37 -1.76 11.85 -10.06
N ILE A 38 -1.65 13.16 -10.31
CA ILE A 38 -0.39 13.85 -10.63
C ILE A 38 0.52 13.90 -9.39
N VAL A 39 -0.04 14.14 -8.21
CA VAL A 39 0.71 14.23 -6.94
C VAL A 39 1.50 12.95 -6.64
N PHE A 40 0.99 11.79 -7.08
CA PHE A 40 1.59 10.47 -6.93
C PHE A 40 2.22 9.90 -8.23
N SER A 41 2.10 10.57 -9.38
CA SER A 41 2.51 10.03 -10.70
C SER A 41 4.02 9.91 -10.92
N GLY A 42 4.84 10.35 -9.97
CA GLY A 42 6.31 10.20 -9.99
C GLY A 42 6.88 9.59 -8.73
N LEU A 43 6.04 9.11 -7.80
CA LEU A 43 6.47 8.47 -6.58
C LEU A 43 6.58 6.97 -6.82
N ALA A 44 7.79 6.52 -7.13
CA ALA A 44 8.13 5.10 -7.08
C ALA A 44 8.76 4.83 -5.72
N SER A 45 8.09 4.07 -4.87
CA SER A 45 8.75 3.51 -3.70
C SER A 45 9.67 2.40 -4.18
N SER A 46 10.97 2.69 -4.29
CA SER A 46 11.97 1.63 -4.42
C SER A 46 12.19 1.02 -3.03
N MET A 47 11.51 -0.10 -2.80
CA MET A 47 11.83 -1.04 -1.74
C MET A 47 11.98 -2.40 -2.38
N ASP A 48 13.01 -3.10 -1.94
CA ASP A 48 13.34 -4.43 -2.42
C ASP A 48 13.09 -5.44 -1.30
N ILE A 49 12.54 -6.59 -1.68
CA ILE A 49 12.46 -7.75 -0.80
C ILE A 49 13.81 -8.45 -0.88
N THR A 50 14.65 -8.30 0.14
CA THR A 50 15.96 -8.96 0.17
C THR A 50 15.81 -10.45 0.38
N GLU A 51 14.85 -10.86 1.22
CA GLU A 51 14.68 -12.25 1.61
C GLU A 51 13.24 -12.54 2.05
N ALA A 52 12.71 -13.71 1.69
CA ALA A 52 11.43 -14.22 2.14
C ALA A 52 11.52 -15.72 2.45
N VAL A 53 11.44 -16.08 3.74
CA VAL A 53 11.63 -17.45 4.23
C VAL A 53 10.47 -17.89 5.09
N TYR A 54 9.90 -19.03 4.75
CA TYR A 54 8.91 -19.71 5.57
C TYR A 54 9.58 -20.76 6.45
N ASP A 55 9.47 -20.55 7.77
CA ASP A 55 9.97 -21.47 8.77
C ASP A 55 8.82 -22.32 9.33
N SER A 56 8.82 -23.60 8.97
CA SER A 56 7.88 -24.60 9.46
C SER A 56 8.42 -25.43 10.62
N SER A 57 9.64 -25.15 11.09
CA SER A 57 10.33 -25.94 12.13
C SER A 57 9.99 -25.49 13.56
N ILE A 58 9.47 -24.27 13.71
CA ILE A 58 9.04 -23.69 14.98
C ILE A 58 7.61 -24.18 15.31
N SER A 59 7.28 -24.28 16.61
CA SER A 59 5.94 -24.67 17.11
C SER A 59 4.79 -23.84 16.53
N SER A 60 5.08 -22.64 16.04
CA SER A 60 4.16 -21.78 15.30
C SER A 60 4.81 -21.38 13.97
N PRO A 61 4.39 -21.95 12.83
CA PRO A 61 4.97 -21.62 11.54
C PRO A 61 4.87 -20.12 11.25
N SER A 62 5.96 -19.54 10.77
CA SER A 62 6.09 -18.09 10.57
C SER A 62 6.74 -17.80 9.22
N LEU A 63 6.34 -16.69 8.61
CA LEU A 63 6.99 -16.15 7.42
C LEU A 63 7.85 -14.94 7.82
N PHE A 64 9.12 -15.00 7.47
CA PHE A 64 10.09 -13.93 7.66
C PHE A 64 10.33 -13.21 6.35
N ILE A 65 10.28 -11.88 6.39
CA ILE A 65 10.44 -11.04 5.20
C ILE A 65 11.39 -9.90 5.55
N SER A 66 12.53 -9.82 4.85
CA SER A 66 13.46 -8.70 4.93
C SER A 66 13.17 -7.70 3.81
N LEU A 67 12.99 -6.44 4.21
CA LEU A 67 12.73 -5.33 3.30
C LEU A 67 13.81 -4.27 3.44
N LYS A 68 14.39 -3.88 2.31
CA LYS A 68 15.33 -2.77 2.24
C LYS A 68 14.70 -1.58 1.53
N ARG A 69 14.80 -0.40 2.14
CA ARG A 69 14.31 0.84 1.52
C ARG A 69 15.44 1.59 0.83
N ASN A 70 15.34 1.75 -0.48
CA ASN A 70 16.41 2.33 -1.29
C ASN A 70 16.24 3.83 -1.58
N SER A 71 15.01 4.36 -1.60
CA SER A 71 14.74 5.75 -2.02
C SER A 71 14.15 6.62 -0.91
N GLU A 72 14.53 7.90 -0.94
CA GLU A 72 14.03 8.97 -0.07
C GLU A 72 12.69 9.55 -0.52
N GLU A 73 12.26 9.29 -1.77
CA GLU A 73 11.21 10.09 -2.41
C GLU A 73 9.83 9.93 -1.79
N VAL A 74 9.57 8.81 -1.11
CA VAL A 74 8.24 8.47 -0.59
C VAL A 74 8.22 8.54 0.94
N ASN A 75 7.41 9.45 1.50
CA ASN A 75 7.05 9.40 2.92
C ASN A 75 6.17 8.18 3.20
N LEU A 76 6.74 7.21 3.90
CA LEU A 76 6.05 5.98 4.27
C LEU A 76 5.14 6.22 5.48
N SER A 77 3.85 5.90 5.36
CA SER A 77 2.94 5.80 6.51
C SER A 77 2.62 4.36 6.88
N GLY A 78 2.95 3.40 6.01
CA GLY A 78 2.78 1.99 6.30
C GLY A 78 3.35 1.06 5.23
N LEU A 79 3.28 -0.23 5.52
CA LEU A 79 3.56 -1.33 4.61
C LEU A 79 2.37 -2.27 4.60
N LYS A 80 2.08 -2.85 3.44
CA LYS A 80 1.09 -3.90 3.28
C LYS A 80 1.72 -5.11 2.63
N PHE A 81 1.66 -6.25 3.29
CA PHE A 81 2.09 -7.53 2.78
C PHE A 81 0.85 -8.28 2.30
N VAL A 82 0.93 -8.91 1.14
CA VAL A 82 -0.10 -9.80 0.62
C VAL A 82 0.55 -11.16 0.41
N VAL A 83 0.20 -12.11 1.25
CA VAL A 83 0.76 -13.45 1.24
C VAL A 83 -0.20 -14.37 0.50
N ALA A 84 0.28 -15.07 -0.53
CA ALA A 84 -0.51 -16.05 -1.26
C ALA A 84 -0.29 -17.45 -0.66
N ILE A 85 -1.38 -18.09 -0.23
CA ILE A 85 -1.37 -19.40 0.43
C ILE A 85 -2.44 -20.27 -0.23
N GLN A 86 -2.04 -21.29 -0.99
CA GLN A 86 -2.96 -22.25 -1.63
C GLN A 86 -4.04 -21.56 -2.50
N GLY A 87 -3.65 -20.49 -3.21
CA GLY A 87 -4.55 -19.69 -4.04
C GLY A 87 -5.40 -18.64 -3.30
N ASN A 88 -5.31 -18.54 -1.97
CA ASN A 88 -5.91 -17.46 -1.20
C ASN A 88 -4.89 -16.36 -0.90
N SER A 89 -5.32 -15.10 -0.90
CA SER A 89 -4.46 -13.96 -0.54
C SER A 89 -4.83 -13.42 0.85
N VAL A 90 -3.86 -13.38 1.76
CA VAL A 90 -4.02 -12.88 3.12
C VAL A 90 -3.25 -11.56 3.27
N PRO A 91 -3.94 -10.42 3.51
CA PRO A 91 -3.29 -9.14 3.70
C PRO A 91 -2.84 -8.93 5.15
N TYR A 92 -1.65 -8.34 5.34
CA TYR A 92 -1.13 -7.86 6.61
C TYR A 92 -0.70 -6.40 6.45
N GLU A 93 -1.08 -5.52 7.37
CA GLU A 93 -0.74 -4.10 7.32
C GLU A 93 0.05 -3.68 8.57
N ILE A 94 1.10 -2.90 8.35
CA ILE A 94 1.97 -2.35 9.39
C ILE A 94 2.02 -0.83 9.22
N ARG A 95 1.80 -0.10 10.31
CA ARG A 95 1.93 1.38 10.35
C ARG A 95 3.02 1.87 11.29
N SER A 96 3.61 0.98 12.08
CA SER A 96 4.69 1.27 13.01
C SER A 96 5.98 0.59 12.57
N ASN A 97 7.13 1.03 13.09
CA ASN A 97 8.40 0.35 12.85
C ASN A 97 8.70 0.11 11.35
N LEU A 98 8.49 1.15 10.55
CA LEU A 98 8.79 1.18 9.13
C LEU A 98 10.31 1.33 8.91
N PRO A 99 10.89 0.79 7.81
CA PRO A 99 12.31 0.94 7.55
C PRO A 99 12.64 2.40 7.24
N GLY A 100 13.70 2.91 7.87
CA GLY A 100 14.34 4.16 7.49
C GLY A 100 14.91 4.10 6.08
N ILE A 101 15.29 5.26 5.54
CA ILE A 101 15.97 5.34 4.25
C ILE A 101 17.32 4.62 4.36
N GLY A 102 17.62 3.73 3.41
CA GLY A 102 18.83 2.90 3.41
C GLY A 102 18.84 1.78 4.45
N GLU A 103 17.80 1.70 5.29
CA GLU A 103 17.67 0.68 6.33
C GLU A 103 17.05 -0.59 5.75
N GLU A 104 17.54 -1.73 6.23
CA GLU A 104 16.93 -3.03 6.04
C GLU A 104 16.27 -3.48 7.34
N ARG A 105 15.04 -4.00 7.22
CA ARG A 105 14.26 -4.45 8.37
C ARG A 105 13.55 -5.75 8.08
N ALA A 106 13.63 -6.68 9.03
CA ALA A 106 12.92 -7.94 8.97
C ALA A 106 11.57 -7.87 9.69
N TYR A 107 10.59 -8.55 9.12
CA TYR A 107 9.23 -8.68 9.65
C TYR A 107 8.89 -10.14 9.84
N GLN A 108 8.21 -10.46 10.94
CA GLN A 108 7.71 -11.80 11.20
C GLN A 108 6.18 -11.81 11.12
N LEU A 109 5.66 -12.47 10.09
CA LEU A 109 4.24 -12.76 9.98
C LEU A 109 3.96 -14.09 10.68
N THR A 110 3.16 -14.03 11.74
CA THR A 110 2.70 -15.21 12.47
C THR A 110 1.37 -15.70 11.89
N ASP A 111 0.89 -16.85 12.39
CA ASP A 111 -0.39 -17.45 11.99
C ASP A 111 -0.42 -17.93 10.53
N ILE A 112 0.74 -18.22 9.94
CA ILE A 112 0.87 -18.74 8.58
C ILE A 112 0.78 -20.28 8.61
N SER A 113 -0.45 -20.80 8.48
CA SER A 113 -0.76 -22.22 8.66
C SER A 113 -0.14 -23.17 7.63
N SER A 114 0.29 -22.67 6.48
CA SER A 114 0.93 -23.47 5.43
C SER A 114 1.89 -22.65 4.60
N LYS A 115 2.78 -23.32 3.87
CA LYS A 115 3.80 -22.66 3.03
C LYS A 115 3.14 -21.69 2.05
N PRO A 116 3.50 -20.39 2.09
CA PRO A 116 3.12 -19.46 1.05
C PRO A 116 3.75 -19.79 -0.30
N ASP A 117 3.03 -19.49 -1.37
CA ASP A 117 3.53 -19.61 -2.75
C ASP A 117 4.46 -18.43 -3.06
N TYR A 118 3.97 -17.21 -2.82
CA TYR A 118 4.71 -15.97 -2.99
C TYR A 118 4.23 -14.92 -1.98
N VAL A 119 5.04 -13.87 -1.81
CA VAL A 119 4.66 -12.66 -1.09
C VAL A 119 4.80 -11.44 -1.98
N GLU A 120 3.82 -10.55 -1.87
CA GLU A 120 3.84 -9.23 -2.48
C GLU A 120 3.89 -8.19 -1.36
N VAL A 121 4.69 -7.14 -1.56
CA VAL A 121 4.80 -6.05 -0.61
C VAL A 121 4.43 -4.75 -1.30
N TYR A 122 3.69 -3.91 -0.58
CA TYR A 122 3.18 -2.65 -1.04
C TYR A 122 3.56 -1.57 -0.03
N ALA A 123 4.02 -0.43 -0.52
CA ALA A 123 4.23 0.75 0.31
C ALA A 123 2.92 1.51 0.48
N ILE A 124 2.62 1.98 1.69
CA ILE A 124 1.57 2.97 1.92
C ILE A 124 2.26 4.33 2.02
N ALA A 125 2.15 5.11 0.95
CA ALA A 125 2.73 6.43 0.83
C ALA A 125 1.75 7.49 1.34
N ARG A 126 2.24 8.47 2.10
CA ARG A 126 1.45 9.61 2.57
C ARG A 126 2.00 10.94 2.06
N LYS A 127 1.12 11.77 1.49
CA LYS A 127 1.44 13.14 1.10
C LYS A 127 0.33 14.08 1.55
N GLY A 128 0.61 14.84 2.61
CA GLY A 128 -0.41 15.63 3.30
C GLY A 128 -1.47 14.71 3.93
N ASN A 129 -2.74 14.91 3.57
CA ASN A 129 -3.87 14.12 4.08
C ASN A 129 -4.22 12.92 3.19
N LEU A 130 -3.48 12.67 2.12
CA LEU A 130 -3.74 11.58 1.18
C LEU A 130 -2.79 10.41 1.44
N GLU A 131 -3.35 9.20 1.49
CA GLU A 131 -2.60 7.94 1.50
C GLU A 131 -2.85 7.19 0.19
N LYS A 132 -1.79 6.59 -0.37
CA LYS A 132 -1.89 5.76 -1.58
C LYS A 132 -1.04 4.51 -1.41
N ILE A 133 -1.59 3.38 -1.81
CA ILE A 133 -0.87 2.10 -1.88
C ILE A 133 -0.07 2.08 -3.19
N LEU A 134 1.24 1.91 -3.08
CA LEU A 134 2.17 1.79 -4.20
C LEU A 134 2.66 0.34 -4.24
N PRO A 135 2.52 -0.37 -5.37
CA PRO A 135 3.12 -1.68 -5.53
C PRO A 135 4.64 -1.55 -5.51
N LEU A 136 5.31 -2.48 -4.81
CA LEU A 136 6.73 -2.71 -5.02
C LEU A 136 6.92 -3.62 -6.23
N SER A 137 8.12 -3.56 -6.83
CA SER A 137 8.41 -4.39 -8.00
C SER A 137 8.55 -5.84 -7.58
N ASP A 138 7.87 -6.69 -8.33
CA ASP A 138 7.91 -8.15 -8.38
C ASP A 138 7.44 -8.95 -7.16
N LYS A 139 6.74 -10.04 -7.48
CA LYS A 139 6.35 -11.06 -6.51
C LYS A 139 7.61 -11.78 -6.08
N GLN A 140 7.81 -11.97 -4.78
CA GLN A 140 8.92 -12.74 -4.27
C GLN A 140 8.46 -14.16 -3.95
N ASP A 141 9.07 -15.15 -4.59
CA ASP A 141 8.86 -16.56 -4.25
C ASP A 141 9.36 -16.83 -2.83
N VAL A 142 8.57 -17.60 -2.07
CA VAL A 142 8.89 -17.93 -0.69
C VAL A 142 9.68 -19.22 -0.61
N THR A 143 10.89 -19.12 -0.05
CA THR A 143 11.77 -20.28 0.17
C THR A 143 11.42 -20.95 1.50
N VAL A 144 11.49 -22.29 1.55
CA VAL A 144 11.35 -23.03 2.81
C VAL A 144 12.73 -23.19 3.44
N GLY A 145 12.87 -22.78 4.68
CA GLY A 145 14.12 -22.88 5.41
C GLY A 145 13.95 -22.52 6.87
N GLN A 146 14.95 -22.83 7.69
CA GLN A 146 15.02 -22.25 9.02
C GLN A 146 15.53 -20.82 8.88
N TRP A 147 14.78 -19.86 9.43
CA TRP A 147 15.28 -18.49 9.50
C TRP A 147 16.31 -18.42 10.63
N GLY A 148 17.60 -18.29 10.29
CA GLY A 148 18.61 -18.10 11.31
C GLY A 148 20.03 -18.24 10.78
N VAL A 149 20.97 -17.58 11.45
CA VAL A 149 22.36 -18.06 11.62
C VAL A 149 23.18 -18.30 10.32
N GLY A 150 22.69 -17.92 9.13
CA GLY A 150 23.38 -18.25 7.89
C GLY A 150 23.06 -17.42 6.65
N ALA A 151 22.14 -16.45 6.70
CA ALA A 151 21.80 -15.66 5.51
C ALA A 151 22.54 -14.31 5.40
N ASN A 152 22.99 -13.70 6.51
CA ASN A 152 23.82 -12.48 6.50
C ASN A 152 24.47 -12.20 7.88
N ALA A 153 25.01 -13.22 8.55
CA ALA A 153 25.90 -12.99 9.70
C ALA A 153 27.32 -12.67 9.21
N VAL A 154 27.47 -11.55 8.49
CA VAL A 154 28.77 -10.92 8.30
C VAL A 154 28.89 -9.89 9.42
N ASP A 155 29.81 -10.14 10.35
CA ASP A 155 30.24 -9.23 11.41
C ASP A 155 29.16 -8.71 12.37
N GLY A 156 28.78 -9.54 13.35
CA GLY A 156 28.46 -9.06 14.71
C GLY A 156 27.24 -8.16 14.92
N GLU A 157 26.47 -7.82 13.89
CA GLU A 157 25.21 -7.10 14.06
C GLU A 157 24.11 -8.08 14.51
N LEU A 158 23.46 -7.74 15.62
CA LEU A 158 22.29 -8.46 16.12
C LEU A 158 21.23 -8.55 15.02
N PRO A 159 20.48 -9.66 14.91
CA PRO A 159 19.40 -9.75 13.95
C PRO A 159 18.41 -8.59 14.14
N PRO A 160 17.88 -8.01 13.06
CA PRO A 160 16.95 -6.88 13.14
C PRO A 160 15.76 -7.23 14.07
N LEU A 161 15.39 -6.25 14.89
CA LEU A 161 14.33 -6.32 15.91
C LEU A 161 13.07 -7.03 15.39
N PHE A 162 12.73 -8.17 15.99
CA PHE A 162 11.54 -8.96 15.65
C PHE A 162 10.26 -8.23 16.04
N ILE A 163 9.34 -8.10 15.09
CA ILE A 163 7.97 -7.64 15.35
C ILE A 163 7.04 -8.75 14.86
N SER A 164 6.36 -9.38 15.80
CA SER A 164 5.30 -10.34 15.52
C SER A 164 4.01 -9.60 15.15
N LEU A 165 3.34 -10.08 14.11
CA LEU A 165 2.11 -9.48 13.60
C LEU A 165 0.96 -10.49 13.70
N PRO A 166 -0.05 -10.26 14.58
CA PRO A 166 -1.22 -11.12 14.62
C PRO A 166 -2.02 -10.97 13.32
N SER A 167 -2.52 -12.07 12.78
CA SER A 167 -3.45 -12.01 11.65
C SER A 167 -4.74 -11.32 12.09
N GLY A 168 -5.04 -10.12 11.55
CA GLY A 168 -6.36 -9.50 11.70
C GLY A 168 -6.45 -8.13 12.39
N SER A 169 -5.48 -7.22 12.21
CA SER A 169 -5.76 -5.80 12.44
C SER A 169 -6.64 -5.27 11.30
N SER A 170 -7.96 -5.43 11.46
CA SER A 170 -8.96 -4.72 10.66
C SER A 170 -8.63 -3.22 10.58
N PRO A 171 -8.91 -2.56 9.44
CA PRO A 171 -8.81 -1.11 9.36
C PRO A 171 -9.77 -0.52 10.39
N ILE A 172 -9.21 0.25 11.34
CA ILE A 172 -9.99 1.10 12.22
C ILE A 172 -10.72 2.11 11.33
N ALA A 173 -12.05 2.12 11.46
CA ALA A 173 -12.97 3.05 10.82
C ALA A 173 -12.74 4.51 11.24
#